data_AF-A0A482XW52-F1
#
_entry.id   AF-A0A482XW52-F1
#
_cell.length_a   1.000
_cell.length_b   1.000
_cell.length_c   1.000
_cell.angle_alpha   90.00
_cell.angle_beta   90.00
_cell.angle_gamma   90.00
#
_symmetry.space_group_name_H-M   'P 1'
#
loop_
_entity.id
_entity.type
_entity.pdbx_description
1 polymer ?
#
loop_
_entity_poly.entity_id
_entity_poly.type
_entity_poly.pdbx_seq_one_letter_code
_entity_poly.pdbx_strand_id
1 'polypeptide(L)' 'MDRSGFVKLALVAFGLVIVSFFVRGISRLVLGAAVAELLQAPLAVVGFGLLVYLFVRATLDAVGIWTVEDAET' A
#
# COMPACT_ATOMS: atom_id res chain seq x y z
N MET A 1 -17.84 -0.61 -2.40
CA MET A 1 -16.90 0.09 -1.49
C MET A 1 -16.83 1.51 -1.95
N ASP A 2 -17.20 2.37 -1.03
CA ASP A 2 -17.36 3.79 -1.26
C ASP A 2 -16.01 4.45 -1.52
N ARG A 3 -16.03 5.53 -2.29
CA ARG A 3 -14.85 6.35 -2.61
C ARG A 3 -14.03 6.69 -1.35
N SER A 4 -14.68 7.00 -0.22
CA SER A 4 -14.02 7.29 1.06
C SER A 4 -13.22 6.11 1.61
N GLY A 5 -13.76 4.89 1.53
CA GLY A 5 -13.07 3.67 1.93
C GLY A 5 -11.86 3.37 1.03
N PHE A 6 -12.01 3.59 -0.28
CA PHE A 6 -10.90 3.45 -1.24
C PHE A 6 -9.75 4.41 -0.94
N VAL A 7 -10.05 5.69 -0.72
CA VAL A 7 -9.03 6.71 -0.43
C VAL A 7 -8.30 6.40 0.88
N LYS A 8 -9.03 5.98 1.93
CA LYS A 8 -8.39 5.57 3.20
C LYS A 8 -7.45 4.39 3.01
N LEU A 9 -7.86 3.35 2.30
CA LEU A 9 -7.00 2.21 2.01
C LEU A 9 -5.79 2.60 1.16
N ALA A 10 -5.96 3.49 0.18
CA ALA A 10 -4.86 4.01 -0.61
C ALA A 10 -3.83 4.76 0.25
N LEU A 11 -4.29 5.61 1.16
CA LEU A 11 -3.40 6.30 2.12
C LEU A 11 -2.67 5.31 3.03
N VAL A 12 -3.35 4.28 3.53
CA VAL A 12 -2.73 3.22 4.36
C VAL A 12 -1.68 2.45 3.56
N ALA A 13 -1.99 2.03 2.34
CA ALA A 13 -1.08 1.30 1.46
C ALA A 13 0.18 2.13 1.16
N PHE A 14 0.01 3.40 0.81
CA PHE A 14 1.11 4.32 0.55
C PHE A 14 1.96 4.57 1.80
N GLY A 15 1.31 4.76 2.95
CA GLY A 15 1.97 4.91 4.24
C GLY A 15 2.81 3.69 4.61
N LEU A 16 2.28 2.48 4.43
CA LEU A 16 3.01 1.23 4.68
C LEU A 16 4.27 1.11 3.80
N VAL A 17 4.17 1.46 2.52
CA VAL A 17 5.33 1.46 1.62
C VAL A 17 6.38 2.47 2.08
N ILE A 18 5.97 3.71 2.41
CA ILE A 18 6.89 4.74 2.91
C ILE A 18 7.59 4.25 4.19
N VAL A 19 6.84 3.74 5.17
CA VAL A 19 7.41 3.20 6.42
C VAL A 19 8.37 2.06 6.12
N SER A 20 8.09 1.19 5.15
CA SER A 20 9.00 0.12 4.74
C SER A 20 10.37 0.66 4.28
N PHE A 21 10.39 1.78 3.54
CA PHE A 21 11.64 2.44 3.13
C PHE A 21 12.42 2.99 4.32
N PHE A 22 11.75 3.62 5.28
CA PHE A 22 12.39 4.11 6.50
C PHE A 22 12.95 2.98 7.35
N VAL A 23 12.18 1.91 7.55
CA VAL A 23 12.64 0.71 8.28
C VAL A 23 13.89 0.14 7.62
N ARG A 24 13.89 -0.05 6.29
CA ARG A 24 15.09 -0.51 5.57
C ARG A 24 16.27 0.44 5.72
N GLY A 25 16.06 1.74 5.53
CA GLY A 25 17.12 2.75 5.60
C GLY A 25 17.77 2.79 6.98
N ILE A 26 16.95 2.89 8.04
CA ILE A 26 17.43 2.98 9.43
C ILE A 26 18.02 1.65 9.89
N SER A 27 17.35 0.54 9.64
CA SER A 27 17.86 -0.79 10.03
C SER A 27 19.16 -1.12 9.31
N ARG A 28 19.36 -0.70 8.06
CA ARG A 28 20.64 -0.91 7.37
C ARG A 28 21.78 -0.14 8.02
N LEU A 29 21.48 1.05 8.56
CA LEU A 29 22.45 1.94 9.19
C LEU A 29 22.82 1.47 10.62
N VAL A 30 21.86 0.88 11.35
CA VAL A 30 22.03 0.49 12.76
C VAL A 30 22.31 -1.02 12.95
N LEU A 31 21.64 -1.88 12.18
CA LEU A 31 21.57 -3.34 12.42
C LEU A 31 22.24 -4.17 11.31
N GLY A 32 22.69 -3.53 10.23
CA GLY A 32 23.29 -4.21 9.07
C GLY A 32 22.25 -4.68 8.04
N ALA A 33 22.74 -5.06 6.85
CA ALA A 33 21.89 -5.27 5.67
C ALA A 33 20.93 -6.46 5.79
N ALA A 34 21.36 -7.58 6.36
CA ALA A 34 20.54 -8.80 6.44
C ALA A 34 19.31 -8.62 7.35
N VAL A 35 19.50 -7.98 8.52
CA VAL A 35 18.39 -7.70 9.46
C VAL A 35 17.43 -6.66 8.88
N ALA A 36 17.97 -5.65 8.20
CA ALA A 36 17.16 -4.63 7.54
C ALA A 36 16.26 -5.20 6.46
N GLU A 37 16.75 -6.16 5.69
CA GLU A 37 15.99 -6.80 4.61
C GLU A 37 14.86 -7.70 5.16
N LEU A 38 15.14 -8.46 6.22
CA LEU A 38 14.15 -9.30 6.89
C LEU A 38 13.01 -8.46 7.52
N LEU A 39 13.34 -7.33 8.14
CA LEU A 39 12.35 -6.44 8.75
C LEU A 39 11.52 -5.68 7.71
N GLN A 40 12.15 -5.24 6.61
CA GLN A 40 11.46 -4.51 5.56
C GLN A 40 10.55 -5.41 4.71
N ALA A 41 10.96 -6.65 4.43
CA ALA A 41 10.24 -7.56 3.54
C ALA A 41 8.72 -7.64 3.81
N PRO A 42 8.22 -7.91 5.04
CA PRO A 42 6.79 -7.98 5.28
C PRO A 42 6.06 -6.65 5.07
N LEU A 43 6.65 -5.51 5.46
CA LEU A 43 6.04 -4.20 5.23
C LEU A 43 5.94 -3.88 3.73
N ALA A 44 7.00 -4.18 2.99
CA ALA A 44 7.04 -3.95 1.56
C ALA A 44 6.05 -4.85 0.82
N VAL A 45 5.95 -6.14 1.18
CA VAL A 45 5.02 -7.08 0.57
C VAL A 45 3.56 -6.67 0.84
N VAL A 46 3.22 -6.34 2.09
CA VAL A 46 1.85 -5.93 2.43
C VAL A 46 1.49 -4.61 1.78
N GLY A 47 2.37 -3.60 1.87
CA GLY A 47 2.14 -2.28 1.26
C GLY A 47 2.01 -2.37 -0.26
N PHE A 48 2.92 -3.08 -0.92
CA PHE A 48 2.88 -3.27 -2.37
C PHE A 48 1.68 -4.10 -2.81
N GLY A 49 1.35 -5.18 -2.09
CA GLY A 49 0.16 -5.99 -2.37
C GLY A 49 -1.13 -5.18 -2.28
N LEU A 50 -1.25 -4.31 -1.27
CA LEU A 50 -2.38 -3.38 -1.17
C LEU A 50 -2.42 -2.39 -2.33
N LEU A 51 -1.28 -1.84 -2.77
CA LEU A 51 -1.23 -0.97 -3.95
C LEU A 51 -1.67 -1.70 -5.23
N VAL A 52 -1.22 -2.93 -5.45
CA VAL A 52 -1.63 -3.76 -6.60
C VAL A 52 -3.13 -4.02 -6.54
N TYR A 53 -3.67 -4.40 -5.38
CA TYR A 53 -5.10 -4.61 -5.20
C TYR A 53 -5.91 -3.35 -5.55
N LEU A 54 -5.51 -2.19 -5.03
CA LEU A 54 -6.19 -0.92 -5.31
C LEU A 54 -6.06 -0.50 -6.77
N PHE A 55 -4.91 -0.76 -7.39
CA PHE A 55 -4.70 -0.50 -8.82
C PHE A 55 -5.62 -1.36 -9.69
N VAL A 56 -5.73 -2.66 -9.41
CA VAL A 56 -6.66 -3.55 -10.12
C VAL A 56 -8.09 -3.07 -9.91
N ARG A 57 -8.47 -2.74 -8.67
CA ARG A 57 -9.81 -2.23 -8.37
C ARG A 57 -10.13 -0.92 -9.10
N ALA A 58 -9.21 0.03 -9.11
CA ALA A 58 -9.37 1.29 -9.85
C ALA A 58 -9.43 1.06 -11.36
N THR A 59 -8.66 0.09 -11.88
CA THR A 59 -8.72 -0.28 -13.30
C THR A 59 -10.09 -0.86 -13.64
N LEU A 60 -10.60 -1.78 -12.81
CA LEU A 60 -11.93 -2.40 -12.99
C LEU A 60 -13.06 -1.37 -12.92
N ASP A 61 -12.92 -0.34 -12.09
CA ASP A 61 -13.83 0.81 -12.04
C ASP A 61 -13.74 1.65 -13.32
N ALA A 62 -12.53 1.99 -13.76
CA ALA A 62 -12.31 2.76 -14.99
C ALA A 62 -12.82 2.04 -16.25
N VAL A 63 -12.78 0.71 -16.29
CA VAL A 63 -13.35 -0.08 -17.40
C VAL A 63 -14.83 -0.44 -17.20
N GLY A 64 -15.46 0.02 -16.11
CA GLY A 64 -16.89 -0.16 -15.85
C GLY A 64 -17.30 -1.59 -15.46
N ILE A 65 -16.33 -2.44 -15.08
CA ILE A 65 -16.58 -3.83 -14.68
C ILE A 65 -16.96 -3.91 -13.20
N TRP A 66 -16.34 -3.08 -12.34
CA TRP A 66 -16.64 -3.03 -10.91
C TRP A 66 -16.56 -1.60 -10.40
N THR A 67 -17.73 -0.99 -10.19
CA THR A 67 -17.83 0.41 -9.79
C THR A 67 -17.43 0.67 -8.33
N VAL A 68 -16.70 1.76 -8.11
CA VAL A 68 -16.50 2.37 -6.80
C VAL A 68 -17.64 3.37 -6.60
N GLU A 69 -18.59 3.04 -5.72
CA GLU A 69 -19.72 3.91 -5.44
C GLU A 69 -19.24 5.28 -4.93
N ASP A 70 -19.78 6.32 -5.56
CA ASP A 70 -19.65 7.68 -5.06
C ASP A 70 -20.51 7.78 -3.81
N ALA A 71 -19.90 8.24 -2.71
CA ALA A 71 -20.65 8.56 -1.51
C ALA A 71 -21.61 9.70 -1.88
N GLU A 72 -22.87 9.36 -2.14
CA GLU A 72 -23.94 10.32 -2.37
C GLU A 72 -23.94 11.31 -1.19
N THR A 73 -23.83 12.59 -1.52
CA THR A 73 -23.76 13.70 -0.57
C THR A 73 -25.16 14.15 -0.18
#